data_AF-A0A0D8J0X1-F1
#
_entry.id   AF-A0A0D8J0X1-F1
#
_cell.length_a   1.000
_cell.length_b   1.000
_cell.length_c   1.000
_cell.angle_alpha   90.00
_cell.angle_beta   90.00
_cell.angle_gamma   90.00
#
_symmetry.space_group_name_H-M   'P 1'
#
loop_
_entity.id
_entity.type
_entity.pdbx_description
1 polymer ?
#
loop_
_entity_poly.entity_id
_entity_poly.type
_entity_poly.pdbx_seq_one_letter_code
_entity_poly.pdbx_strand_id
1 'polypeptide(L)'
;MNLWKDRRVDSLHRVVLPREAFSLLGWTSDEVLEAEALLAQDALLLRAQNHPRPQCCACGGAQDLVSLGGRRWLCGACLAAANAASKA
;
A
#
# COMPACT_ATOMS: atom_id res chain seq x y z
N MET A 1 -4.45 -22.71 -1.93
CA MET A 1 -4.87 -22.19 -0.61
C MET A 1 -5.91 -21.11 -0.87
N ASN A 2 -7.14 -21.27 -0.40
CA ASN A 2 -8.18 -20.25 -0.62
C ASN A 2 -7.91 -19.08 0.33
N LEU A 3 -7.38 -17.97 -0.21
CA LEU A 3 -7.00 -16.78 0.58
C LEU A 3 -8.20 -16.18 1.33
N TRP A 4 -9.39 -16.36 0.77
CA TRP A 4 -10.64 -15.70 1.16
C TRP A 4 -11.56 -16.64 1.93
N LYS A 5 -11.01 -17.33 2.95
CA LYS A 5 -11.84 -18.07 3.91
C LYS A 5 -12.69 -17.09 4.73
N ASP A 6 -13.83 -17.59 5.21
CA ASP A 6 -14.69 -16.87 6.15
C ASP A 6 -13.89 -16.30 7.32
N ARG A 7 -14.06 -15.00 7.56
CA ARG A 7 -13.44 -14.27 8.67
C ARG A 7 -14.54 -13.78 9.59
N ARG A 8 -14.29 -13.84 10.89
CA ARG A 8 -15.19 -13.26 11.88
C ARG A 8 -15.01 -11.75 11.93
N VAL A 9 -16.13 -11.05 12.04
CA VAL A 9 -16.19 -9.65 12.46
C VAL A 9 -16.09 -9.62 13.98
N ASP A 10 -15.22 -8.78 14.52
CA ASP A 10 -15.07 -8.64 15.98
C ASP A 10 -16.16 -7.74 16.59
N SER A 11 -16.15 -7.61 17.93
CA SER A 11 -17.12 -6.78 18.66
C SER A 11 -17.02 -5.29 18.37
N LEU A 12 -15.96 -4.84 17.68
CA LEU A 12 -15.75 -3.47 17.26
C LEU A 12 -16.06 -3.27 15.77
N HIS A 13 -16.75 -4.24 15.15
CA HIS A 13 -17.09 -4.23 13.73
C HIS A 13 -15.87 -4.21 12.78
N ARG A 14 -14.75 -4.80 13.21
CA ARG A 14 -13.53 -4.91 12.39
C ARG A 14 -13.40 -6.30 11.81
N VAL A 15 -12.78 -6.39 10.64
CA VAL A 15 -12.40 -7.65 10.01
C VAL A 15 -10.89 -7.67 9.77
N VAL A 16 -10.25 -8.81 10.07
CA VAL A 16 -8.82 -8.98 9.82
C VAL A 16 -8.61 -9.53 8.42
N LEU A 17 -7.94 -8.75 7.57
CA LEU A 17 -7.55 -9.17 6.24
C LEU A 17 -6.30 -10.07 6.28
N PRO A 18 -6.21 -11.12 5.43
CA PRO A 18 -5.05 -12.00 5.38
C PRO A 18 -3.80 -11.24 4.93
N ARG A 19 -2.66 -11.49 5.60
CA ARG A 19 -1.37 -10.86 5.28
C ARG A 19 -0.96 -11.09 3.82
N GLU A 20 -1.31 -12.25 3.27
CA GLU A 20 -1.02 -12.63 1.90
C GLU A 20 -1.74 -11.70 0.89
N ALA A 21 -2.93 -11.19 1.22
CA ALA A 21 -3.64 -10.23 0.37
C ALA A 21 -2.90 -8.90 0.27
N PHE A 22 -2.27 -8.43 1.35
CA PHE A 22 -1.45 -7.21 1.33
C PHE A 22 -0.27 -7.36 0.38
N SER A 23 0.40 -8.52 0.40
CA SER A 23 1.54 -8.79 -0.49
C SER A 23 1.09 -8.87 -1.96
N LEU A 24 -0.05 -9.51 -2.23
CA LEU A 24 -0.61 -9.63 -3.58
C LEU A 24 -1.08 -8.28 -4.16
N LEU A 25 -1.68 -7.44 -3.31
CA LEU A 25 -2.25 -6.14 -3.72
C LEU A 25 -1.24 -4.99 -3.59
N GLY A 26 -0.06 -5.25 -3.03
CA GLY A 26 0.96 -4.24 -2.76
C GLY A 26 0.51 -3.19 -1.74
N TRP A 27 -0.29 -3.59 -0.76
CA TRP A 27 -0.76 -2.74 0.34
C TRP A 27 0.22 -2.79 1.51
N THR A 28 0.35 -1.67 2.20
CA THR A 28 1.07 -1.58 3.47
C THR A 28 0.12 -1.65 4.67
N SER A 29 0.66 -1.79 5.89
CA SER A 29 -0.18 -1.87 7.10
C SER A 29 -0.87 -0.56 7.48
N ASP A 30 -0.35 0.56 6.99
CA ASP A 30 -0.87 1.92 7.14
C ASP A 30 -1.73 2.36 5.95
N GLU A 31 -2.03 1.45 5.01
CA GLU A 31 -2.87 1.75 3.85
C GLU A 31 -4.28 2.15 4.28
N VAL A 32 -4.75 3.28 3.74
CA VAL A 32 -6.14 3.72 3.90
C VAL A 32 -6.98 3.06 2.82
N LEU A 33 -8.01 2.32 3.21
CA LEU A 33 -8.93 1.66 2.28
C LEU A 33 -10.26 2.41 2.22
N GLU A 34 -10.72 2.69 1.01
CA GLU A 34 -12.10 3.05 0.71
C GLU A 34 -12.96 1.78 0.64
N ALA A 35 -14.12 1.80 1.28
CA ALA A 35 -15.10 0.73 1.26
C ALA A 35 -16.38 1.21 0.54
N GLU A 36 -16.76 0.52 -0.53
CA GLU A 36 -17.96 0.78 -1.31
C GLU A 36 -18.95 -0.39 -1.15
N ALA A 37 -20.19 -0.11 -0.74
CA ALA A 37 -21.22 -1.13 -0.61
C ALA A 37 -21.86 -1.45 -1.98
N LEU A 38 -21.67 -2.69 -2.44
CA LEU A 38 -22.28 -3.22 -3.65
C LEU A 38 -23.57 -3.96 -3.30
N LEU A 39 -24.65 -3.20 -3.08
CA LEU A 39 -25.92 -3.74 -2.55
C LEU A 39 -26.50 -4.90 -3.37
N ALA A 40 -26.39 -4.84 -4.71
CA ALA A 40 -26.89 -5.90 -5.59
C ALA A 40 -26.15 -7.24 -5.43
N GLN A 41 -24.97 -7.23 -4.81
CA GLN A 41 -24.09 -8.39 -4.64
C GLN A 41 -23.92 -8.76 -3.16
N ASP A 42 -24.58 -8.04 -2.24
CA ASP A 42 -24.40 -8.15 -0.79
C ASP A 42 -22.91 -8.17 -0.39
N ALA A 43 -22.14 -7.26 -0.98
CA ALA A 43 -20.69 -7.25 -0.88
C ALA A 43 -20.14 -5.85 -0.55
N LEU A 44 -18.95 -5.82 0.08
CA LEU A 44 -18.14 -4.62 0.24
C LEU A 44 -16.93 -4.70 -0.69
N LEU A 45 -16.80 -3.73 -1.58
CA LEU A 45 -15.62 -3.54 -2.40
C LEU A 45 -14.62 -2.68 -1.65
N LEU A 46 -13.46 -3.25 -1.33
CA LEU A 46 -12.35 -2.53 -0.71
C LEU A 46 -11.37 -2.07 -1.80
N ARG A 47 -11.12 -0.77 -1.87
CA ARG A 47 -10.11 -0.17 -2.74
C ARG A 47 -9.08 0.51 -1.87
N ALA A 48 -7.79 0.26 -2.08
CA ALA A 48 -6.80 1.16 -1.51
C ALA A 48 -7.08 2.56 -2.06
N GLN A 49 -7.19 3.54 -1.17
CA GLN A 49 -7.06 4.92 -1.61
C GLN A 49 -5.72 4.98 -2.31
N ASN A 50 -5.70 5.37 -3.59
CA ASN A 50 -4.44 5.69 -4.24
C ASN A 50 -3.76 6.73 -3.36
N HIS A 51 -2.72 6.30 -2.63
CA HIS A 51 -1.99 7.18 -1.73
C HIS A 51 -1.69 8.49 -2.49
N PRO A 52 -2.03 9.66 -1.93
CA PRO A 52 -1.98 10.90 -2.67
C PRO A 52 -0.50 11.21 -2.93
N ARG A 53 -0.12 11.00 -4.19
CA ARG A 53 1.19 11.25 -4.78
C ARG A 53 2.28 10.25 -4.37
N PRO A 54 3.14 9.86 -5.32
CA PRO A 54 4.34 9.13 -5.00
C PRO A 54 5.12 9.89 -3.91
N GLN A 55 5.80 9.16 -3.02
CA GLN A 55 6.67 9.72 -1.98
C GLN A 55 7.99 8.95 -1.94
N CYS A 56 9.05 9.63 -1.54
CA CYS A 56 10.37 9.06 -1.37
C CYS A 56 10.36 8.02 -0.26
N CYS A 57 10.74 6.77 -0.55
CA CYS A 57 10.77 5.70 0.45
C CYS A 57 11.85 5.87 1.53
N ALA A 58 12.81 6.78 1.33
CA ALA A 58 13.86 7.08 2.30
C ALA A 58 13.51 8.26 3.23
N CYS A 59 12.83 9.29 2.73
CA CYS A 59 12.59 10.53 3.50
C CYS A 59 11.14 11.03 3.52
N GLY A 60 10.21 10.36 2.83
CA GLY A 60 8.81 10.78 2.72
C GLY A 60 8.55 12.01 1.83
N GLY A 61 9.60 12.62 1.24
CA GLY A 61 9.46 13.79 0.37
C GLY A 61 8.64 13.49 -0.90
N ALA A 62 7.86 14.46 -1.36
CA ALA A 62 6.95 14.30 -2.51
C ALA A 62 7.43 15.00 -3.81
N GLN A 63 8.63 15.60 -3.79
CA GLN A 63 9.21 16.35 -4.91
C GLN A 63 10.34 15.56 -5.58
N ASP A 64 10.54 15.81 -6.87
CA ASP A 64 11.64 15.27 -7.70
C ASP A 64 11.78 13.75 -7.59
N LEU A 65 10.65 13.06 -7.70
CA LEU A 65 10.57 11.63 -7.49
C LEU A 65 10.93 10.85 -8.75
N VAL A 66 11.88 9.95 -8.58
CA VAL A 66 12.31 8.97 -9.57
C VAL A 66 11.72 7.62 -9.19
N SER A 67 11.01 7.00 -10.12
CA SER A 67 10.50 5.64 -9.93
C SER A 67 11.64 4.62 -9.95
N LEU A 68 11.66 3.74 -8.96
CA LEU A 68 12.59 2.60 -8.88
C LEU A 68 11.96 1.28 -9.36
N GLY A 69 10.76 1.37 -9.95
CA GLY A 69 9.93 0.21 -10.29
C GLY A 69 8.97 -0.18 -9.16
N GLY A 70 7.74 -0.57 -9.55
CA GLY A 70 6.62 -0.81 -8.63
C GLY A 70 6.09 0.49 -8.02
N ARG A 71 5.63 0.43 -6.76
CA ARG A 71 5.16 1.59 -5.96
C ARG A 71 6.28 2.21 -5.11
N ARG A 72 7.51 2.26 -5.64
CA ARG A 72 8.68 2.79 -4.92
C ARG A 72 9.27 3.95 -5.67
N TRP A 73 9.48 5.04 -4.95
CA TRP A 73 10.08 6.26 -5.48
C TRP A 73 11.19 6.73 -4.56
N LEU A 74 12.21 7.38 -5.11
CA LEU A 74 13.19 8.15 -4.36
C LEU A 74 13.20 9.59 -4.85
N CYS A 75 13.33 10.55 -3.94
CA CYS A 75 13.63 11.91 -4.34
C CYS A 75 15.09 11.99 -4.83
N GLY A 76 15.40 13.00 -5.66
CA GLY A 76 16.74 13.21 -6.21
C GLY A 76 17.85 13.23 -5.14
N ALA A 77 17.60 13.84 -3.98
CA ALA A 77 18.57 13.91 -2.88
C ALA A 77 18.91 12.51 -2.32
N CYS A 78 17.90 11.68 -2.07
CA CYS A 78 18.09 10.33 -1.55
C CYS A 78 18.69 9.40 -2.60
N LEU A 79 18.35 9.58 -3.88
CA LEU A 79 18.97 8.82 -4.97
C LEU A 79 20.46 9.16 -5.12
N ALA A 80 20.83 10.44 -5.01
CA ALA A 80 22.23 10.86 -5.06
C ALA A 80 23.04 10.29 -3.88
N ALA A 81 22.48 10.32 -2.66
CA ALA A 81 23.13 9.74 -1.48
C ALA A 81 23.36 8.22 -1.63
N ALA A 82 22.37 7.49 -2.15
CA ALA A 82 22.49 6.05 -2.40
C ALA A 82 23.57 5.73 -3.45
N ASN A 83 23.64 6.52 -4.53
CA ASN A 83 24.67 6.34 -5.57
C ASN A 83 26.08 6.71 -5.11
N ALA A 84 26.22 7.63 -4.15
CA ALA A 84 27.51 7.93 -3.54
C ALA A 84 27.98 6.77 -2.64
N ALA A 85 27.07 6.19 -1.86
CA ALA A 85 27.37 5.06 -0.98
C ALA A 85 27.76 3.78 -1.73
N SER A 86 27.26 3.56 -2.96
CA SER A 86 27.59 2.37 -3.76
C SER A 86 28.93 2.43 -4.48
N LYS A 87 29.58 3.61 -4.49
CA LYS A 87 30.90 3.83 -5.12
C LYS A 87 32.05 3.83 -4.11
N ALA A 88 31.74 3.75 -2.81
CA ALA A 88 32.71 3.62 -1.72
C ALA A 88 32.99 2.13 -1.44
#